data_AF-A0A162FUK3-F1
#
_entry.id   AF-A0A162FUK3-F1
#
_cell.length_a   1.000
_cell.length_b   1.000
_cell.length_c   1.000
_cell.angle_alpha   90.00
_cell.angle_beta   90.00
_cell.angle_gamma   90.00
#
_symmetry.space_group_name_H-M   'P 1'
#
loop_
_entity.id
_entity.type
_entity.pdbx_description
1 polymer ?
#
loop_
_entity_poly.entity_id
_entity_poly.type
_entity_poly.pdbx_seq_one_letter_code
_entity_poly.pdbx_strand_id
1 'polypeptide(L)'
;MQLADGSRSLATGLDSAVAQLPTYTDAESKNLADVVSDPVENASSTDDLFGASSVPFFATIALWLGALATFLVLAAFSHRALSSTRSSAALALSSSLPAIVIGVVQGLAVAIVMSSVAGLDPGRWVGFALLSMLAGASFATVNQGLVALLGGIGRFLSMVAAVIGLGAGIISTVPGLFDDVLGFLPLSAAQNALSGVVEGTEGTAGAVVGLVIWLLFGLLLTVAAIARRRVTSVRSLRRTAEA
;
A
#
# COMPACT_ATOMS: atom_id res chain seq x y z
N MET A 1 12.69 2.68 -73.42
CA MET A 1 12.91 3.99 -72.76
C MET A 1 12.41 4.00 -71.31
N GLN A 2 11.21 3.48 -71.02
CA GLN A 2 10.60 3.54 -69.68
C GLN A 2 11.37 2.83 -68.54
N LEU A 3 12.12 1.75 -68.85
CA LEU A 3 12.93 1.03 -67.86
C LEU A 3 14.19 1.79 -67.42
N ALA A 4 14.80 2.54 -68.34
CA ALA A 4 16.03 3.30 -68.07
C ALA A 4 15.75 4.56 -67.24
N ASP A 5 14.58 5.16 -67.41
CA ASP A 5 14.15 6.30 -66.58
C ASP A 5 13.66 5.84 -65.20
N GLY A 6 12.99 4.67 -65.12
CA GLY A 6 12.57 4.08 -63.84
C GLY A 6 13.75 3.72 -62.92
N SER A 7 14.81 3.12 -63.46
CA SER A 7 16.01 2.79 -62.68
C SER A 7 16.78 4.03 -62.23
N ARG A 8 16.82 5.07 -63.06
CA ARG A 8 17.45 6.35 -62.71
C ARG A 8 16.67 7.09 -61.63
N SER A 9 15.34 7.08 -61.68
CA SER A 9 14.49 7.66 -60.64
C SER A 9 14.61 6.93 -59.30
N LEU A 10 14.77 5.60 -59.31
CA LEU A 10 15.02 4.82 -58.10
C LEU A 10 16.38 5.15 -57.48
N ALA A 11 17.43 5.24 -58.30
CA ALA A 11 18.76 5.60 -57.82
C ALA A 11 18.78 7.00 -57.18
N THR A 12 18.15 7.99 -57.82
CA THR A 12 18.05 9.35 -57.28
C THR A 12 17.19 9.42 -56.02
N GLY A 13 16.09 8.65 -55.96
CA GLY A 13 15.26 8.56 -54.75
C GLY A 13 15.99 7.91 -53.58
N LEU A 14 16.82 6.90 -53.85
CA LEU A 14 17.61 6.21 -52.83
C LEU A 14 18.74 7.10 -52.29
N ASP A 15 19.45 7.82 -53.17
CA ASP A 15 20.47 8.79 -52.74
C ASP A 15 19.86 9.93 -51.90
N SER A 16 18.68 10.41 -52.28
CA SER A 16 17.98 11.43 -51.50
C SER A 16 17.47 10.91 -50.15
N ALA A 17 17.12 9.62 -50.05
CA ALA A 17 16.71 9.00 -48.79
C ALA A 17 17.91 8.78 -47.87
N VAL A 18 19.06 8.36 -48.41
CA VAL A 18 20.32 8.22 -47.66
C VAL A 18 20.80 9.58 -47.13
N ALA A 19 20.65 10.65 -47.91
CA ALA A 19 21.00 12.01 -47.49
C ALA A 19 20.06 12.61 -46.42
N GLN A 20 18.84 12.08 -46.28
CA GLN A 20 17.87 12.51 -45.25
C GLN A 20 17.98 11.69 -43.96
N LEU A 21 18.80 10.64 -43.92
CA LEU A 21 19.09 9.94 -42.68
C LEU A 21 19.98 10.84 -41.81
N PRO A 22 19.52 11.25 -40.61
CA PRO A 22 20.36 11.95 -39.66
C PRO A 22 21.56 11.07 -39.35
N THR A 23 22.77 11.52 -39.70
CA THR A 23 24.00 10.79 -39.38
C THR A 23 24.29 11.01 -37.91
N TYR A 24 23.69 10.19 -37.05
CA TYR A 24 24.11 10.09 -35.67
C TYR A 24 25.56 9.66 -35.65
N THR A 25 26.40 10.41 -34.95
CA THR A 25 27.81 10.08 -34.83
C THR A 25 27.97 8.79 -34.01
N ASP A 26 29.02 8.00 -34.26
CA ASP A 26 29.32 6.78 -33.48
C ASP A 26 29.37 7.04 -31.96
N ALA A 27 29.63 8.29 -31.56
CA ALA A 27 29.61 8.76 -30.18
C ALA A 27 28.18 8.87 -29.58
N GLU A 28 27.18 9.24 -30.37
CA GLU A 28 25.77 9.32 -29.95
C GLU A 28 25.11 7.94 -29.94
N SER A 29 25.46 7.06 -30.89
CA SER A 29 25.04 5.65 -30.86
C SER A 29 25.61 4.89 -29.66
N LYS A 30 26.82 5.21 -29.20
CA LYS A 30 27.38 4.61 -27.98
C LYS A 30 26.69 5.11 -26.71
N ASN A 31 26.32 6.40 -26.65
CA ASN A 31 25.60 6.95 -25.50
C ASN A 31 24.16 6.42 -25.43
N LEU A 32 23.49 6.27 -26.58
CA LEU A 32 22.16 5.66 -26.63
C LEU A 32 22.21 4.15 -26.40
N ALA A 33 23.27 3.46 -26.83
CA ALA A 33 23.47 2.04 -26.53
C ALA A 33 23.78 1.80 -25.05
N ASP A 34 24.53 2.66 -24.36
CA ASP A 34 24.73 2.54 -22.90
C ASP A 34 23.45 2.86 -22.11
N VAL A 35 22.64 3.83 -22.57
CA VAL A 35 21.38 4.20 -21.89
C VAL A 35 20.23 3.23 -22.21
N VAL A 36 20.30 2.46 -23.30
CA VAL A 36 19.33 1.41 -23.66
C VAL A 36 19.79 0.01 -23.23
N SER A 37 21.09 -0.19 -22.97
CA SER A 37 21.65 -1.43 -22.43
C SER A 37 21.78 -1.43 -20.90
N ASP A 38 21.30 -0.39 -20.24
CA ASP A 38 20.75 -0.51 -18.90
C ASP A 38 19.23 -0.67 -19.07
N PRO A 39 18.74 -1.85 -19.52
CA PRO A 39 17.35 -2.14 -19.29
C PRO A 39 17.17 -1.93 -17.79
N VAL A 40 16.17 -1.13 -17.42
CA VAL A 40 15.58 -1.22 -16.09
C VAL A 40 15.12 -2.67 -15.93
N GLU A 41 16.05 -3.53 -15.52
CA GLU A 41 15.86 -4.95 -15.32
C GLU A 41 14.92 -5.06 -14.12
N ASN A 42 13.63 -4.97 -14.41
CA ASN A 42 12.62 -5.76 -13.73
C ASN A 42 12.80 -7.22 -14.18
N ALA A 43 14.02 -7.76 -14.03
CA ALA A 43 14.31 -9.17 -14.17
C ALA A 43 14.00 -9.78 -12.81
N SER A 44 12.73 -10.13 -12.61
CA SER A 44 12.25 -10.89 -11.46
C SER A 44 12.88 -12.28 -11.47
N SER A 45 14.12 -12.36 -11.03
CA SER A 45 14.79 -13.60 -10.66
C SER A 45 14.14 -14.09 -9.37
N THR A 46 13.97 -15.40 -9.20
CA THR A 46 13.41 -15.97 -7.95
C THR A 46 14.22 -15.55 -6.71
N ASP A 47 15.51 -15.26 -6.89
CA ASP A 47 16.40 -14.75 -5.84
C ASP A 47 16.09 -13.28 -5.46
N ASP A 48 15.59 -12.45 -6.38
CA ASP A 48 15.19 -11.06 -6.10
C ASP A 48 13.87 -10.99 -5.33
N LEU A 49 12.96 -11.95 -5.53
CA LEU A 49 11.69 -12.02 -4.80
C LEU A 49 11.88 -12.22 -3.30
N PHE A 50 13.00 -12.77 -2.85
CA PHE A 50 13.28 -13.03 -1.43
C PHE A 50 14.52 -12.28 -0.91
N GLY A 51 15.06 -11.34 -1.70
CA GLY A 51 16.16 -10.47 -1.30
C GLY A 51 15.75 -9.34 -0.36
N ALA A 52 16.71 -8.53 0.08
CA ALA A 52 16.45 -7.41 1.00
C ALA A 52 15.45 -6.37 0.44
N SER A 53 15.35 -6.25 -0.89
CA SER A 53 14.39 -5.37 -1.60
C SER A 53 12.94 -5.81 -1.46
N SER A 54 12.66 -7.09 -1.19
CA SER A 54 11.29 -7.59 -1.01
C SER A 54 10.78 -7.47 0.43
N VAL A 55 11.66 -7.11 1.37
CA VAL A 55 11.36 -6.99 2.79
C VAL A 55 10.23 -5.98 3.07
N PRO A 56 10.22 -4.77 2.49
CA PRO A 56 9.09 -3.84 2.61
C PRO A 56 7.75 -4.45 2.19
N PHE A 57 7.74 -5.22 1.09
CA PHE A 57 6.54 -5.89 0.58
C PHE A 57 6.00 -6.91 1.57
N PHE A 58 6.84 -7.86 2.01
CA PHE A 58 6.41 -8.85 2.97
C PHE A 58 6.05 -8.26 4.33
N ALA A 59 6.74 -7.21 4.79
CA ALA A 59 6.39 -6.50 6.00
C ALA A 59 5.00 -5.86 5.88
N THR A 60 4.72 -5.13 4.80
CA THR A 60 3.41 -4.51 4.56
C THR A 60 2.28 -5.55 4.57
N ILE A 61 2.45 -6.66 3.85
CA ILE A 61 1.45 -7.73 3.81
C ILE A 61 1.29 -8.40 5.17
N ALA A 62 2.40 -8.73 5.86
CA ALA A 62 2.36 -9.34 7.18
C ALA A 62 1.63 -8.45 8.20
N LEU A 63 1.85 -7.12 8.15
CA LEU A 63 1.17 -6.17 9.02
C LEU A 63 -0.33 -6.09 8.73
N TRP A 64 -0.72 -6.08 7.45
CA TRP A 64 -2.13 -6.06 7.07
C TRP A 64 -2.84 -7.33 7.49
N LEU A 65 -2.25 -8.49 7.20
CA LEU A 65 -2.78 -9.79 7.59
C LEU A 65 -2.80 -9.98 9.10
N GLY A 66 -1.79 -9.50 9.83
CA GLY A 66 -1.75 -9.51 11.29
C GLY A 66 -2.85 -8.64 11.91
N ALA A 67 -3.08 -7.44 11.36
CA ALA A 67 -4.19 -6.58 11.78
C ALA A 67 -5.54 -7.25 11.52
N LEU A 68 -5.72 -7.83 10.34
CA LEU A 68 -6.90 -8.63 9.98
C LEU A 68 -7.13 -9.80 10.95
N ALA A 69 -6.10 -10.62 11.18
CA ALA A 69 -6.16 -11.78 12.06
C ALA A 69 -6.52 -11.39 13.49
N THR A 70 -5.96 -10.29 13.99
CA THR A 70 -6.28 -9.72 15.30
C THR A 70 -7.79 -9.51 15.45
N PHE A 71 -8.49 -8.98 14.44
CA PHE A 71 -9.94 -8.77 14.48
C PHE A 71 -10.78 -9.97 14.04
N LEU A 72 -10.15 -11.03 13.51
CA LEU A 72 -10.80 -12.33 13.35
C LEU A 72 -10.83 -13.08 14.69
N VAL A 73 -9.73 -13.03 15.45
CA VAL A 73 -9.54 -13.74 16.72
C VAL A 73 -10.14 -12.98 17.91
N LEU A 74 -9.88 -11.68 18.03
CA LEU A 74 -10.49 -10.83 19.04
C LEU A 74 -11.77 -10.24 18.46
N ALA A 75 -12.91 -10.47 19.12
CA ALA A 75 -14.13 -9.78 18.78
C ALA A 75 -13.86 -8.27 18.76
N ALA A 76 -14.16 -7.59 17.65
CA ALA A 76 -13.93 -6.15 17.46
C ALA A 76 -14.65 -5.25 18.49
N PHE A 77 -15.47 -5.85 19.37
CA PHE A 77 -16.20 -5.18 20.43
C PHE A 77 -15.86 -5.82 21.78
N SER A 78 -15.30 -5.03 22.69
CA SER A 78 -15.57 -5.24 24.11
C SER A 78 -16.97 -4.69 24.40
N HIS A 79 -17.86 -5.55 24.91
CA HIS A 79 -19.28 -5.27 25.18
C HIS A 79 -19.56 -4.13 26.18
N ARG A 80 -18.55 -3.35 26.59
CA ARG A 80 -18.57 -2.53 27.82
C ARG A 80 -18.71 -1.02 27.58
N ALA A 81 -18.93 -0.59 26.34
CA ALA A 81 -19.02 0.82 25.96
C ALA A 81 -20.44 1.44 26.00
N LEU A 82 -21.46 0.70 26.43
CA LEU A 82 -22.87 1.13 26.32
C LEU A 82 -23.44 1.87 27.54
N SER A 83 -22.67 2.09 28.62
CA SER A 83 -23.19 2.68 29.87
C SER A 83 -22.57 4.04 30.27
N SER A 84 -21.80 4.71 29.41
CA SER A 84 -21.09 5.95 29.79
C SER A 84 -21.60 7.21 29.06
N THR A 85 -21.83 8.27 29.84
CA THR A 85 -22.17 9.66 29.44
C THR A 85 -21.02 10.39 28.73
N ARG A 86 -19.88 9.73 28.46
CA ARG A 86 -18.74 10.32 27.73
C ARG A 86 -19.05 10.53 26.25
N SER A 87 -18.42 11.55 25.66
CA SER A 87 -18.60 11.91 24.24
C SER A 87 -18.25 10.74 23.32
N SER A 88 -18.94 10.64 22.18
CA SER A 88 -18.71 9.57 21.19
C SER A 88 -17.26 9.50 20.71
N ALA A 89 -16.56 10.65 20.67
CA ALA A 89 -15.15 10.73 20.32
C ALA A 89 -14.22 10.16 21.42
N ALA A 90 -14.47 10.48 22.69
CA ALA A 90 -13.70 9.94 23.81
C ALA A 90 -13.90 8.43 23.94
N LEU A 91 -15.12 7.95 23.69
CA LEU A 91 -15.44 6.53 23.71
C LEU A 91 -14.79 5.80 22.54
N ALA A 92 -14.81 6.38 21.33
CA ALA A 92 -14.12 5.84 20.17
C ALA A 92 -12.61 5.72 20.41
N LEU A 93 -11.96 6.77 20.91
CA LEU A 93 -10.53 6.76 21.21
C LEU A 93 -10.19 5.68 22.24
N SER A 94 -10.99 5.55 23.31
CA SER A 94 -10.81 4.49 24.30
C SER A 94 -11.05 3.07 23.74
N SER A 95 -11.94 2.94 22.75
CA SER A 95 -12.25 1.66 22.10
C SER A 95 -11.24 1.27 21.02
N SER A 96 -10.54 2.24 20.43
CA SER A 96 -9.48 2.01 19.44
C SER A 96 -8.10 1.87 20.07
N LEU A 97 -7.95 2.23 21.34
CA LEU A 97 -6.69 2.12 22.07
C LEU A 97 -6.12 0.68 22.07
N PRO A 98 -6.91 -0.38 22.34
CA PRO A 98 -6.41 -1.75 22.26
C PRO A 98 -5.95 -2.13 20.85
N ALA A 99 -6.69 -1.70 19.82
CA ALA A 99 -6.34 -1.94 18.42
C ALA A 99 -5.01 -1.29 18.05
N ILE A 100 -4.82 -0.03 18.41
CA ILE A 100 -3.57 0.71 18.17
C ILE A 100 -2.42 0.01 18.89
N VAL A 101 -2.58 -0.36 20.17
CA VAL A 101 -1.52 -1.03 20.93
C VAL A 101 -1.13 -2.36 20.28
N ILE A 102 -2.11 -3.19 19.89
CA ILE A 102 -1.82 -4.45 19.20
C ILE A 102 -1.12 -4.18 17.85
N GLY A 103 -1.60 -3.18 17.09
CA GLY A 103 -0.99 -2.73 15.84
C GLY A 103 0.46 -2.28 15.98
N VAL A 104 0.77 -1.55 17.05
CA VAL A 104 2.13 -1.10 17.37
C VAL A 104 3.01 -2.28 17.76
N VAL A 105 2.54 -3.16 18.65
CA VAL A 105 3.32 -4.32 19.11
C VAL A 105 3.59 -5.29 17.96
N GLN A 106 2.60 -5.59 17.11
CA GLN A 106 2.84 -6.42 15.93
C GLN A 106 3.79 -5.71 14.95
N GLY A 107 3.68 -4.38 14.82
CA GLY A 107 4.57 -3.56 14.01
C GLY A 107 6.02 -3.74 14.39
N LEU A 108 6.30 -3.66 15.69
CA LEU A 108 7.62 -3.90 16.24
C LEU A 108 8.08 -5.35 16.03
N ALA A 109 7.19 -6.33 16.21
CA ALA A 109 7.53 -7.74 16.00
C ALA A 109 7.92 -8.02 14.53
N VAL A 110 7.14 -7.50 13.58
CA VAL A 110 7.46 -7.61 12.14
C VAL A 110 8.79 -6.91 11.84
N ALA A 111 9.02 -5.72 12.39
CA ALA A 111 10.27 -5.01 12.19
C ALA A 111 11.50 -5.78 12.69
N ILE A 112 11.41 -6.43 13.86
CA ILE A 112 12.50 -7.25 14.40
C ILE A 112 12.81 -8.42 13.45
N VAL A 113 11.79 -9.17 13.03
CA VAL A 113 11.96 -10.32 12.15
C VAL A 113 12.52 -9.88 10.80
N MET A 114 11.89 -8.89 10.18
CA MET A 114 12.22 -8.45 8.83
C MET A 114 13.56 -7.75 8.74
N SER A 115 13.92 -6.91 9.71
CA SER A 115 15.23 -6.25 9.70
C SER A 115 16.38 -7.24 9.94
N SER A 116 16.12 -8.34 10.65
CA SER A 116 17.11 -9.43 10.82
C SER A 116 17.36 -10.18 9.53
N VAL A 117 16.32 -10.37 8.71
CA VAL A 117 16.43 -10.98 7.37
C VAL A 117 17.12 -10.02 6.38
N ALA A 118 16.78 -8.73 6.45
CA ALA A 118 17.29 -7.70 5.55
C ALA A 118 18.74 -7.26 5.83
N GLY A 119 19.28 -7.53 7.03
CA GLY A 119 20.62 -7.09 7.42
C GLY A 119 20.75 -5.57 7.53
N LEU A 120 19.72 -4.86 8.01
CA LEU A 120 19.72 -3.40 8.06
C LEU A 120 20.71 -2.84 9.08
N ASP A 121 21.38 -1.73 8.71
CA ASP A 121 22.17 -0.92 9.64
C ASP A 121 21.33 -0.41 10.82
N PRO A 122 21.92 -0.19 12.02
CA PRO A 122 21.18 0.24 13.21
C PRO A 122 20.34 1.50 13.02
N GLY A 123 20.81 2.46 12.20
CA GLY A 123 20.06 3.69 11.90
C GLY A 123 18.80 3.42 11.06
N ARG A 124 18.91 2.57 10.03
CA ARG A 124 17.79 2.17 9.16
C ARG A 124 16.81 1.26 9.90
N TRP A 125 17.30 0.41 10.79
CA TRP A 125 16.49 -0.44 11.66
C TRP A 125 15.48 0.38 12.49
N VAL A 126 15.94 1.47 13.13
CA VAL A 126 15.05 2.32 13.94
C VAL A 126 13.96 2.96 13.07
N GLY A 127 14.33 3.48 11.88
CA GLY A 127 13.36 4.03 10.93
C GLY A 127 12.33 2.99 10.51
N PHE A 128 12.78 1.79 10.15
CA PHE A 128 11.93 0.69 9.70
C PHE A 128 10.98 0.23 10.83
N ALA A 129 11.46 0.17 12.06
CA ALA A 129 10.67 -0.17 13.23
C ALA A 129 9.57 0.86 13.51
N LEU A 130 9.92 2.15 13.53
CA LEU A 130 8.94 3.23 13.77
C LEU A 130 7.85 3.25 12.68
N LEU A 131 8.23 3.06 11.42
CA LEU A 131 7.28 3.01 10.32
C LEU A 131 6.41 1.75 10.35
N SER A 132 6.98 0.59 10.70
CA SER A 132 6.22 -0.65 10.87
C SER A 132 5.20 -0.55 12.01
N MET A 133 5.57 0.10 13.12
CA MET A 133 4.66 0.40 14.23
C MET A 133 3.53 1.35 13.80
N LEU A 134 3.84 2.40 13.04
CA LEU A 134 2.85 3.34 12.51
C LEU A 134 1.91 2.67 11.51
N ALA A 135 2.45 1.89 10.56
CA ALA A 135 1.68 1.13 9.59
C ALA A 135 0.79 0.11 10.28
N GLY A 136 1.31 -0.63 11.26
CA GLY A 136 0.54 -1.58 12.07
C GLY A 136 -0.61 -0.89 12.83
N ALA A 137 -0.38 0.27 13.44
CA ALA A 137 -1.43 1.06 14.08
C ALA A 137 -2.49 1.56 13.08
N SER A 138 -2.06 2.08 11.94
CA SER A 138 -2.94 2.55 10.87
C SER A 138 -3.83 1.41 10.37
N PHE A 139 -3.24 0.27 10.02
CA PHE A 139 -3.97 -0.90 9.55
C PHE A 139 -4.94 -1.44 10.59
N ALA A 140 -4.54 -1.48 11.86
CA ALA A 140 -5.43 -1.92 12.94
C ALA A 140 -6.66 -1.01 13.06
N THR A 141 -6.49 0.31 13.03
CA THR A 141 -7.61 1.26 13.11
C THR A 141 -8.52 1.22 11.89
N VAL A 142 -7.97 1.05 10.69
CA VAL A 142 -8.77 0.91 9.45
C VAL A 142 -9.60 -0.37 9.48
N ASN A 143 -8.99 -1.50 9.83
CA ASN A 143 -9.68 -2.78 9.95
C ASN A 143 -10.77 -2.73 11.04
N GLN A 144 -10.45 -2.17 12.20
CA GLN A 144 -11.43 -1.96 13.26
C GLN A 144 -12.60 -1.08 12.78
N GLY A 145 -12.32 0.04 12.13
CA GLY A 145 -13.31 0.98 11.64
C GLY A 145 -14.25 0.35 10.61
N LEU A 146 -13.70 -0.40 9.65
CA LEU A 146 -14.48 -1.14 8.65
C LEU A 146 -15.40 -2.17 9.29
N VAL A 147 -14.88 -2.98 10.21
CA VAL A 147 -15.67 -4.00 10.92
C VAL A 147 -16.70 -3.36 11.85
N ALA A 148 -16.36 -2.25 12.51
CA ALA A 148 -17.26 -1.56 13.41
C ALA A 148 -18.46 -0.95 12.66
N LEU A 149 -18.21 -0.36 11.49
CA LEU A 149 -19.21 0.34 10.69
C LEU A 149 -20.06 -0.59 9.83
N LEU A 150 -19.43 -1.60 9.22
CA LEU A 150 -20.04 -2.47 8.19
C LEU A 150 -20.24 -3.92 8.67
N GLY A 151 -19.77 -4.28 9.86
CA GLY A 151 -19.89 -5.65 10.39
C GLY A 151 -19.17 -6.68 9.52
N GLY A 152 -19.89 -7.71 9.10
CA GLY A 152 -19.34 -8.79 8.26
C GLY A 152 -18.83 -8.32 6.89
N ILE A 153 -19.48 -7.32 6.28
CA ILE A 153 -19.04 -6.74 5.00
C ILE A 153 -17.68 -6.06 5.15
N GLY A 154 -17.42 -5.42 6.29
CA GLY A 154 -16.13 -4.80 6.58
C GLY A 154 -14.99 -5.81 6.60
N ARG A 155 -15.21 -6.99 7.20
CA ARG A 155 -14.24 -8.09 7.19
C ARG A 155 -13.94 -8.58 5.77
N PHE A 156 -14.97 -8.73 4.95
CA PHE A 156 -14.81 -9.13 3.56
C PHE A 156 -14.00 -8.10 2.76
N LEU A 157 -14.31 -6.81 2.88
CA LEU A 157 -13.56 -5.74 2.21
C LEU A 157 -12.08 -5.73 2.60
N SER A 158 -11.77 -5.90 3.89
CA SER A 158 -10.39 -6.00 4.34
C SER A 158 -9.64 -7.22 3.78
N MET A 159 -10.32 -8.37 3.66
CA MET A 159 -9.77 -9.56 2.99
C MET A 159 -9.51 -9.30 1.51
N VAL A 160 -10.47 -8.68 0.81
CA VAL A 160 -10.30 -8.32 -0.60
C VAL A 160 -9.09 -7.39 -0.79
N ALA A 161 -8.93 -6.39 0.07
CA ALA A 161 -7.75 -5.51 0.05
C ALA A 161 -6.43 -6.28 0.23
N ALA A 162 -6.42 -7.31 1.09
CA ALA A 162 -5.24 -8.17 1.27
C ALA A 162 -4.90 -8.97 0.01
N VAL A 163 -5.92 -9.58 -0.62
CA VAL A 163 -5.77 -10.36 -1.85
C VAL A 163 -5.30 -9.46 -3.00
N ILE A 164 -5.89 -8.27 -3.13
CA ILE A 164 -5.50 -7.28 -4.13
C ILE A 164 -4.04 -6.82 -3.89
N GLY A 165 -3.65 -6.52 -2.65
CA GLY A 165 -2.29 -6.10 -2.33
C GLY A 165 -1.24 -7.18 -2.63
N LEU A 166 -1.55 -8.44 -2.31
CA LEU A 166 -0.71 -9.57 -2.69
C LEU A 166 -0.60 -9.73 -4.21
N GLY A 167 -1.72 -9.60 -4.92
CA GLY A 167 -1.76 -9.67 -6.38
C GLY A 167 -0.93 -8.56 -7.01
N ALA A 168 -1.08 -7.32 -6.56
CA ALA A 168 -0.38 -6.16 -7.10
C ALA A 168 1.15 -6.22 -6.92
N GLY A 169 1.64 -6.81 -5.84
CA GLY A 169 3.09 -6.95 -5.62
C GLY A 169 3.76 -8.13 -6.33
N ILE A 170 2.98 -9.11 -6.80
CA ILE A 170 3.50 -10.32 -7.48
C ILE A 170 3.24 -10.26 -8.99
N ILE A 171 2.11 -9.67 -9.39
CA ILE A 171 1.64 -9.63 -10.78
C ILE A 171 1.90 -8.23 -11.31
N SER A 172 2.89 -8.10 -12.19
CA SER A 172 3.23 -6.83 -12.86
C SER A 172 2.13 -6.35 -13.83
N THR A 173 1.15 -7.19 -14.16
CA THR A 173 0.06 -6.92 -15.12
C THR A 173 -1.22 -6.37 -14.46
N VAL A 174 -1.11 -5.41 -13.57
CA VAL A 174 -2.29 -4.73 -13.02
C VAL A 174 -2.84 -3.76 -14.08
N PRO A 175 -4.11 -3.91 -14.54
CA PRO A 175 -4.71 -2.96 -15.49
C PRO A 175 -4.70 -1.55 -14.90
N GLY A 176 -4.34 -0.52 -15.68
CA GLY A 176 -4.14 0.86 -15.18
C GLY A 176 -5.32 1.47 -14.40
N LEU A 177 -6.55 0.95 -14.58
CA LEU A 177 -7.72 1.34 -13.78
C LEU A 177 -7.63 0.96 -12.29
N PHE A 178 -6.79 -0.02 -11.94
CA PHE A 178 -6.54 -0.43 -10.56
C PHE A 178 -5.38 0.33 -9.93
N ASP A 179 -4.48 0.91 -10.73
CA ASP A 179 -3.24 1.51 -10.26
C ASP A 179 -3.50 2.79 -9.44
N ASP A 180 -4.42 3.64 -9.90
CA ASP A 180 -4.83 4.85 -9.16
C ASP A 180 -5.50 4.53 -7.82
N VAL A 181 -6.33 3.48 -7.79
CA VAL A 181 -7.04 3.05 -6.57
C VAL A 181 -6.07 2.39 -5.60
N LEU A 182 -5.19 1.53 -6.11
CA LEU A 182 -4.13 0.87 -5.35
C LEU A 182 -3.16 1.89 -4.75
N GLY A 183 -2.80 2.91 -5.52
CA GLY A 183 -1.95 4.02 -5.09
C GLY A 183 -2.50 4.76 -3.89
N PHE A 184 -3.83 4.78 -3.70
CA PHE A 184 -4.47 5.44 -2.55
C PHE A 184 -4.69 4.52 -1.33
N LEU A 185 -4.51 3.20 -1.46
CA LEU A 185 -4.74 2.26 -0.37
C LEU A 185 -3.75 2.46 0.79
N PRO A 186 -4.12 2.07 2.02
CA PRO A 186 -3.18 2.13 3.14
C PRO A 186 -1.95 1.23 2.89
N LEU A 187 -2.10 0.15 2.11
CA LEU A 187 -0.99 -0.74 1.74
C LEU A 187 0.08 -0.02 0.91
N SER A 188 -0.29 0.80 -0.08
CA SER A 188 0.70 1.52 -0.89
C SER A 188 1.48 2.54 -0.06
N ALA A 189 0.80 3.25 0.84
CA ALA A 189 1.45 4.20 1.75
C ALA A 189 2.45 3.49 2.68
N ALA A 190 2.11 2.32 3.23
CA ALA A 190 3.04 1.52 4.03
C ALA A 190 4.23 1.02 3.20
N GLN A 191 3.95 0.50 2.01
CA GLN A 191 4.97 -0.01 1.10
C GLN A 191 5.99 1.07 0.76
N ASN A 192 5.52 2.24 0.32
CA ASN A 192 6.38 3.35 -0.06
C ASN A 192 7.18 3.88 1.14
N ALA A 193 6.59 3.92 2.33
CA ALA A 193 7.29 4.35 3.54
C ALA A 193 8.42 3.37 3.92
N LEU A 194 8.14 2.06 3.91
CA LEU A 194 9.10 1.03 4.28
C LEU A 194 10.20 0.87 3.23
N SER A 195 9.85 0.87 1.93
CA SER A 195 10.82 0.87 0.83
C SER A 195 11.75 2.05 0.90
N GLY A 196 11.23 3.26 1.18
CA GLY A 196 12.07 4.45 1.27
C GLY A 196 13.12 4.38 2.40
N VAL A 197 12.87 3.66 3.49
CA VAL A 197 13.88 3.45 4.54
C VAL A 197 14.91 2.40 4.14
N VAL A 198 14.49 1.33 3.45
CA VAL A 198 15.39 0.26 3.00
C VAL A 198 16.31 0.75 1.88
N GLU A 199 15.74 1.44 0.89
CA GLU A 199 16.45 1.99 -0.27
C GLU A 199 17.18 3.30 0.04
N GLY A 200 16.76 4.02 1.09
CA GLY A 200 17.35 5.30 1.48
C GLY A 200 16.92 6.47 0.59
N THR A 201 15.73 6.42 0.01
CA THR A 201 15.21 7.43 -0.92
C THR A 201 14.56 8.62 -0.19
N GLU A 202 14.71 9.81 -0.78
CA GLU A 202 14.00 11.01 -0.33
C GLU A 202 12.54 10.95 -0.80
N GLY A 203 11.59 10.86 0.14
CA GLY A 203 10.16 10.68 -0.20
C GLY A 203 9.32 10.01 0.89
N THR A 204 9.95 9.42 1.90
CA THR A 204 9.31 8.79 3.07
C THR A 204 8.31 9.70 3.79
N ALA A 205 8.53 11.01 3.81
CA ALA A 205 7.64 11.96 4.48
C ALA A 205 6.21 11.95 3.91
N GLY A 206 6.04 11.85 2.58
CA GLY A 206 4.72 11.79 1.96
C GLY A 206 3.96 10.51 2.31
N ALA A 207 4.67 9.38 2.32
CA ALA A 207 4.12 8.09 2.70
C ALA A 207 3.73 8.03 4.18
N VAL A 208 4.52 8.64 5.07
CA VAL A 208 4.20 8.81 6.50
C VAL A 208 2.92 9.62 6.68
N VAL A 209 2.78 10.74 5.96
CA VAL A 209 1.55 11.55 5.99
C VAL A 209 0.35 10.72 5.54
N GLY A 210 0.50 9.93 4.47
CA GLY A 210 -0.53 8.99 4.00
C GLY A 210 -0.95 7.99 5.09
N LEU A 211 0.00 7.38 5.80
CA LEU A 211 -0.28 6.46 6.91
C LEU A 211 -1.01 7.13 8.06
N VAL A 212 -0.63 8.36 8.43
CA VAL A 212 -1.29 9.14 9.48
C VAL A 212 -2.72 9.49 9.06
N ILE A 213 -2.95 9.88 7.80
CA ILE A 213 -4.29 10.14 7.27
C ILE A 213 -5.15 8.89 7.37
N TRP A 214 -4.64 7.72 6.98
CA TRP A 214 -5.36 6.46 7.08
C TRP A 214 -5.65 6.04 8.51
N LEU A 215 -4.73 6.32 9.44
CA LEU A 215 -4.93 6.08 10.87
C LEU A 215 -6.08 6.94 11.40
N LEU A 216 -6.08 8.24 11.07
CA LEU A 216 -7.16 9.16 11.43
C LEU A 216 -8.49 8.74 10.78
N PHE A 217 -8.46 8.29 9.53
CA PHE A 217 -9.64 7.78 8.83
C PHE A 217 -10.23 6.55 9.52
N GLY A 218 -9.41 5.56 9.91
CA GLY A 218 -9.86 4.38 10.67
C GLY A 218 -10.50 4.75 12.01
N LEU A 219 -9.93 5.73 12.72
CA LEU A 219 -10.53 6.29 13.94
C LEU A 219 -11.88 6.96 13.66
N LEU A 220 -11.98 7.77 12.61
CA LEU A 220 -13.23 8.42 12.20
C LEU A 220 -14.32 7.40 11.85
N LEU A 221 -13.98 6.31 11.15
CA LEU A 221 -14.91 5.21 10.88
C LEU A 221 -15.43 4.58 12.18
N THR A 222 -14.55 4.40 13.17
CA THR A 222 -14.93 3.86 14.49
C THR A 222 -15.85 4.82 15.24
N VAL A 223 -15.57 6.12 15.22
CA VAL A 223 -16.44 7.16 15.78
C VAL A 223 -17.82 7.13 15.11
N ALA A 224 -17.86 7.06 13.78
CA ALA A 224 -19.10 7.02 13.00
C ALA A 224 -19.93 5.77 13.31
N ALA A 225 -19.27 4.62 13.48
CA ALA A 225 -19.94 3.37 13.87
C ALA A 225 -20.60 3.47 15.25
N ILE A 226 -19.90 4.05 16.24
CA ILE A 226 -20.42 4.27 17.59
C ILE A 226 -21.58 5.26 17.56
N ALA A 227 -21.45 6.36 16.82
CA ALA A 227 -22.50 7.36 16.66
C ALA A 227 -23.78 6.76 16.06
N ARG A 228 -23.66 5.96 14.98
CA ARG A 228 -24.81 5.25 14.38
C ARG A 228 -25.52 4.33 15.35
N ARG A 229 -24.78 3.55 16.15
CA ARG A 229 -25.35 2.61 17.13
C ARG A 229 -26.12 3.32 18.25
N ARG A 230 -25.66 4.49 18.69
CA ARG A 230 -26.36 5.31 19.69
C ARG A 230 -27.70 5.86 19.18
N VAL A 231 -27.78 6.27 17.91
CA VAL A 231 -29.02 6.78 17.31
C VAL A 231 -30.05 5.65 17.10
N THR A 232 -29.60 4.45 16.76
CA THR A 232 -30.50 3.29 16.61
C THR A 232 -31.08 2.79 17.94
N SER A 233 -30.40 2.98 19.07
CA SER A 233 -30.88 2.48 20.37
C SER A 233 -32.17 3.19 20.86
N VAL A 234 -32.42 4.42 20.40
CA VAL A 234 -33.65 5.16 20.75
C VAL A 234 -34.87 4.61 20.00
N ARG A 235 -34.70 4.17 18.74
CA ARG A 235 -35.78 3.53 17.97
C ARG A 235 -36.08 2.09 18.41
N SER A 236 -35.08 1.36 18.90
CA SER A 236 -35.29 -0.01 19.40
C SER A 236 -36.06 -0.06 20.71
N LEU A 237 -35.94 0.97 21.57
CA LEU A 237 -36.71 1.07 22.82
C LEU A 237 -38.21 1.33 22.56
N ARG A 238 -38.57 1.96 21.44
CA ARG A 238 -39.98 2.17 21.07
C ARG A 238 -40.67 0.88 20.62
N ARG A 239 -39.94 -0.05 19.95
CA ARG A 239 -40.50 -1.35 19.53
C ARG A 239 -40.76 -2.31 20.68
N THR A 240 -40.03 -2.20 21.79
CA THR A 240 -40.30 -3.01 23.01
C THR A 240 -41.41 -2.43 23.88
N ALA A 241 -41.86 -1.19 23.64
CA ALA A 241 -43.00 -0.59 24.34
C ALA A 241 -44.31 -0.71 23.54
N GLU A 242 -44.22 -1.05 22.25
CA GLU A 242 -45.37 -1.26 21.34
C GLU A 242 -45.69 -2.76 21.13
N ALA A 243 -45.00 -3.68 21.83
CA ALA A 243 -45.21 -5.13 21.82
C ALA A 243 -45.56 -5.65 23.22
#